data_AF-A0A2V3Y967-F1
#
_entry.id   AF-A0A2V3Y967-F1
#
_cell.length_a   1.000
_cell.length_b   1.000
_cell.length_c   1.000
_cell.angle_alpha   90.00
_cell.angle_beta   90.00
_cell.angle_gamma   90.00
#
_symmetry.space_group_name_H-M   'P 1'
#
loop_
_entity.id
_entity.type
_entity.pdbx_description
1 polymer ?
#
loop_
_entity_poly.entity_id
_entity_poly.type
_entity_poly.pdbx_seq_one_letter_code
_entity_poly.pdbx_strand_id
1 'polypeptide(L)'
;MKDNILKCEYNMDNGYVEVYFKDGNMLKLKCEEVESRLRLTEHSQSKIWKLLDENPIEYVSMALSGEMQKYCDIEDDMVKSSHDMLLQQYLDLGYNEATAEALIREFYRYDS
;
A
#
# COMPACT_ATOMS: atom_id res chain seq x y z
N MET A 1 16.44 -6.28 -14.93
CA MET A 1 16.46 -4.91 -14.37
C MET A 1 17.16 -4.86 -13.00
N LYS A 2 16.85 -5.78 -12.07
CA LYS A 2 17.47 -5.81 -10.72
C LYS A 2 19.00 -5.98 -10.72
N ASP A 3 19.57 -6.71 -11.67
CA ASP A 3 21.02 -6.99 -11.69
C ASP A 3 21.93 -5.78 -11.91
N ASN A 4 21.38 -4.67 -12.45
CA ASN A 4 22.12 -3.42 -12.70
C ASN A 4 21.91 -2.35 -11.62
N ILE A 5 21.07 -2.62 -10.61
CA ILE A 5 20.79 -1.68 -9.52
C ILE A 5 21.83 -1.90 -8.42
N LEU A 6 22.48 -0.82 -8.01
CA LEU A 6 23.41 -0.79 -6.88
C LEU A 6 22.65 -0.56 -5.57
N LYS A 7 21.70 0.39 -5.59
CA LYS A 7 20.92 0.79 -4.41
C LYS A 7 19.58 1.36 -4.86
N CYS A 8 18.55 1.14 -4.08
CA CYS A 8 17.25 1.80 -4.21
C CYS A 8 16.79 2.21 -2.81
N GLU A 9 16.48 3.48 -2.60
CA GLU A 9 16.03 3.96 -1.29
C GLU A 9 14.98 5.06 -1.43
N TYR A 10 14.07 5.10 -0.47
CA TYR A 10 13.16 6.23 -0.31
C TYR A 10 13.83 7.30 0.57
N ASN A 11 13.96 8.50 0.03
CA ASN A 11 14.47 9.66 0.74
C ASN A 11 13.29 10.48 1.29
N MET A 12 13.00 10.30 2.58
CA MET A 12 11.89 10.99 3.25
C MET A 12 12.07 12.52 3.29
N ASP A 13 13.30 13.02 3.33
CA ASP A 13 13.58 14.46 3.42
C ASP A 13 13.11 15.22 2.18
N ASN A 14 13.15 14.56 1.02
CA ASN A 14 12.78 15.18 -0.25
C ASN A 14 11.58 14.51 -0.96
N GLY A 15 11.10 13.38 -0.46
CA GLY A 15 9.96 12.63 -1.00
C GLY A 15 10.25 11.97 -2.36
N TYR A 16 11.49 11.56 -2.62
CA TYR A 16 11.87 10.81 -3.83
C TYR A 16 12.27 9.39 -3.50
N VAL A 17 11.94 8.46 -4.39
CA VAL A 17 12.70 7.20 -4.49
C VAL A 17 13.86 7.42 -5.44
N GLU A 18 15.05 7.06 -4.98
CA GLU A 18 16.31 7.21 -5.71
C GLU A 18 16.88 5.83 -6.03
N VAL A 19 17.06 5.55 -7.33
CA VAL A 19 17.65 4.32 -7.84
C VAL A 19 19.04 4.62 -8.40
N TYR A 20 20.04 4.04 -7.77
CA TYR A 20 21.44 4.15 -8.17
C TYR A 20 21.82 2.91 -8.98
N PHE A 21 22.33 3.12 -10.19
CA PHE A 21 22.78 2.06 -11.07
C PHE A 21 24.29 1.83 -10.97
N LYS A 22 24.75 0.63 -11.31
CA LYS A 22 26.17 0.26 -11.26
C LYS A 22 27.06 1.04 -12.24
N ASP A 23 26.46 1.61 -13.28
CA ASP A 23 27.14 2.43 -14.29
C ASP A 23 27.29 3.91 -13.85
N GLY A 24 26.81 4.27 -12.66
CA GLY A 24 26.84 5.63 -12.12
C GLY A 24 25.63 6.48 -12.48
N ASN A 25 24.68 5.97 -13.29
CA ASN A 25 23.43 6.66 -13.54
C ASN A 25 22.50 6.62 -12.32
N MET A 26 21.57 7.58 -12.28
CA MET A 26 20.57 7.68 -11.22
C MET A 26 19.20 8.02 -11.79
N LEU A 27 18.19 7.25 -11.39
CA LEU A 27 16.78 7.59 -11.60
C LEU A 27 16.22 8.16 -10.30
N LYS A 28 15.49 9.26 -10.38
CA LYS A 28 14.71 9.81 -9.27
C LYS A 28 13.24 9.83 -9.65
N LEU A 29 12.39 9.38 -8.74
CA LEU A 29 10.95 9.35 -8.94
C LEU A 29 10.28 10.07 -7.75
N LYS A 30 9.55 11.16 -8.04
CA LYS A 30 8.86 11.94 -7.03
C LYS A 30 7.59 11.19 -6.62
N CYS A 31 7.50 10.75 -5.37
CA CYS A 31 6.37 9.93 -4.90
C CYS A 31 5.04 10.68 -5.03
N GLU A 32 5.03 11.96 -4.66
CA GLU A 32 3.87 12.85 -4.79
C GLU A 32 3.29 12.91 -6.22
N GLU A 33 4.13 12.91 -7.25
CA GLU A 33 3.67 12.95 -8.65
C GLU A 33 3.05 11.62 -9.10
N VAL A 34 3.54 10.50 -8.54
CA VAL A 34 2.98 9.18 -8.80
C VAL A 34 1.66 9.03 -8.04
N GLU A 35 1.66 9.34 -6.75
CA GLU A 35 0.52 9.14 -5.85
C GLU A 35 -0.64 10.09 -6.13
N SER A 36 -0.39 11.31 -6.60
CA SER A 36 -1.44 12.26 -7.01
C SER A 36 -2.33 11.77 -8.16
N ARG A 37 -1.91 10.72 -8.87
CA ARG A 37 -2.66 10.10 -9.98
C ARG A 37 -3.43 8.86 -9.53
N LEU A 38 -3.25 8.43 -8.29
CA LEU A 38 -3.87 7.24 -7.73
C LEU A 38 -5.17 7.62 -7.02
N ARG A 39 -6.13 6.69 -7.04
CA ARG A 39 -7.22 6.68 -6.08
C ARG A 39 -6.72 5.95 -4.85
N LEU A 40 -6.48 6.69 -3.77
CA LEU A 40 -6.00 6.16 -2.51
C LEU A 40 -7.09 6.24 -1.44
N THR A 41 -7.18 5.19 -0.64
CA THR A 41 -7.80 5.23 0.68
C THR A 41 -6.70 5.41 1.73
N GLU A 42 -7.08 5.65 2.99
CA GLU A 42 -6.13 5.65 4.11
C GLU A 42 -5.39 4.30 4.22
N HIS A 43 -6.06 3.19 3.89
CA HIS A 43 -5.46 1.87 3.95
C HIS A 43 -4.41 1.67 2.85
N SER A 44 -4.76 1.83 1.58
CA SER A 44 -3.81 1.70 0.47
C SER A 44 -2.68 2.73 0.55
N GLN A 45 -2.92 3.91 1.11
CA GLN A 45 -1.85 4.86 1.41
C GLN A 45 -0.87 4.29 2.45
N SER A 46 -1.34 3.76 3.58
CA SER A 46 -0.45 3.14 4.59
C SER A 46 0.41 2.00 4.00
N LYS A 47 -0.15 1.23 3.06
CA LYS A 47 0.55 0.17 2.35
C LYS A 47 1.64 0.70 1.44
N ILE A 48 1.39 1.80 0.73
CA ILE A 48 2.43 2.50 -0.05
C ILE A 48 3.57 2.97 0.86
N TRP A 49 3.26 3.61 2.00
CA TRP A 49 4.31 4.05 2.94
C TRP A 49 5.17 2.89 3.43
N LYS A 50 4.54 1.77 3.78
CA LYS A 50 5.25 0.54 4.15
C LYS A 50 6.09 -0.01 3.00
N LEU A 51 5.56 0.01 1.78
CA LEU A 51 6.27 -0.44 0.58
C LEU A 51 7.51 0.41 0.29
N LEU A 52 7.42 1.73 0.48
CA LEU A 52 8.55 2.65 0.34
C LEU A 52 9.66 2.38 1.36
N ASP A 53 9.29 2.05 2.59
CA ASP A 53 10.22 1.74 3.68
C ASP A 53 10.89 0.36 3.51
N GLU A 54 10.09 -0.66 3.23
CA GLU A 54 10.57 -2.06 3.21
C GLU A 54 11.13 -2.48 1.84
N ASN A 55 10.55 -2.00 0.74
CA ASN A 55 10.85 -2.49 -0.60
C ASN A 55 10.66 -1.41 -1.70
N PRO A 56 11.44 -0.31 -1.65
CA PRO A 56 11.29 0.83 -2.56
C PRO A 56 11.49 0.47 -4.04
N ILE A 57 12.23 -0.61 -4.34
CA ILE A 57 12.42 -1.07 -5.72
C ILE A 57 11.13 -1.62 -6.34
N GLU A 58 10.27 -2.24 -5.53
CA GLU A 58 8.96 -2.71 -5.98
C GLU A 58 8.02 -1.54 -6.23
N TYR A 59 8.07 -0.50 -5.38
CA TYR A 59 7.36 0.76 -5.64
C TYR A 59 7.74 1.35 -7.00
N VAL A 60 9.04 1.45 -7.29
CA VAL A 60 9.52 1.95 -8.60
C VAL A 60 9.03 1.06 -9.75
N SER A 61 9.10 -0.27 -9.58
CA SER A 61 8.64 -1.23 -10.60
C SER A 61 7.16 -1.00 -10.95
N MET A 62 6.30 -0.87 -9.93
CA MET A 62 4.87 -0.64 -10.11
C MET A 62 4.56 0.76 -10.64
N ALA A 63 5.32 1.78 -10.22
CA ALA A 63 5.15 3.15 -10.72
C ALA A 63 5.47 3.25 -12.22
N LEU A 64 6.54 2.60 -12.67
CA LEU A 64 6.97 2.63 -14.07
C LEU A 64 6.11 1.73 -14.98
N SER A 65 5.61 0.62 -14.46
CA SER A 65 4.72 -0.29 -15.20
C SER A 65 3.26 0.18 -15.25
N GLY A 66 2.89 1.15 -14.40
CA GLY A 66 1.50 1.59 -14.23
C GLY A 66 0.64 0.65 -13.39
N GLU A 67 1.23 -0.33 -12.71
CA GLU A 67 0.52 -1.31 -11.88
C GLU A 67 0.18 -0.79 -10.48
N MET A 68 0.67 0.39 -10.09
CA MET A 68 0.48 0.94 -8.75
C MET A 68 -1.00 1.11 -8.35
N GLN A 69 -1.88 1.51 -9.28
CA GLN A 69 -3.32 1.59 -8.99
C GLN A 69 -3.92 0.22 -8.70
N LYS A 70 -3.51 -0.81 -9.46
CA LYS A 70 -4.00 -2.18 -9.26
C LYS A 70 -3.56 -2.73 -7.91
N TYR A 71 -2.33 -2.42 -7.49
CA TYR A 71 -1.85 -2.75 -6.14
C TYR A 71 -2.74 -2.13 -5.05
N CYS A 72 -3.05 -0.83 -5.15
CA CYS A 72 -3.94 -0.15 -4.21
C CYS A 72 -5.34 -0.77 -4.18
N ASP A 73 -5.93 -1.02 -5.36
CA ASP A 73 -7.27 -1.59 -5.48
C ASP A 73 -7.34 -2.98 -4.83
N ILE A 74 -6.30 -3.82 -4.97
CA ILE A 74 -6.22 -5.15 -4.33
C ILE A 74 -6.16 -5.04 -2.81
N GLU A 75 -5.29 -4.18 -2.26
CA GLU A 75 -5.18 -4.00 -0.81
C GLU A 75 -6.51 -3.52 -0.21
N ASP A 76 -7.16 -2.56 -0.88
CA ASP A 76 -8.46 -2.03 -0.43
C ASP A 76 -9.58 -3.08 -0.51
N ASP A 77 -9.61 -3.89 -1.56
CA ASP A 77 -10.63 -4.94 -1.73
C ASP A 77 -10.42 -6.11 -0.77
N MET A 78 -9.18 -6.42 -0.37
CA MET A 78 -8.89 -7.41 0.66
C MET A 78 -9.46 -7.00 2.02
N VAL A 79 -9.35 -5.71 2.37
CA VAL A 79 -9.94 -5.19 3.62
C VAL A 79 -11.46 -5.26 3.58
N LYS A 80 -12.09 -4.82 2.48
CA LYS A 80 -13.55 -4.93 2.32
C LYS A 80 -14.04 -6.37 2.41
N SER A 81 -13.37 -7.29 1.70
CA SER A 81 -13.74 -8.71 1.72
C SER A 81 -13.63 -9.31 3.12
N SER A 82 -12.60 -8.91 3.88
CA SER A 82 -12.41 -9.36 5.25
C SER A 82 -13.48 -8.78 6.19
N HIS A 83 -13.84 -7.50 6.01
CA HIS A 83 -14.92 -6.85 6.75
C HIS A 83 -16.26 -7.56 6.48
N ASP A 84 -16.61 -7.76 5.21
CA ASP A 84 -17.84 -8.45 4.79
C ASP A 84 -17.93 -9.86 5.39
N MET A 85 -16.81 -10.60 5.38
CA MET A 85 -16.75 -11.95 5.97
C MET A 85 -16.98 -11.93 7.48
N LEU A 86 -16.32 -11.02 8.20
CA LEU A 86 -16.50 -10.88 9.66
C LEU A 86 -17.93 -10.43 10.00
N LEU A 87 -18.49 -9.51 9.22
CA LEU A 87 -19.87 -9.04 9.40
C LEU A 87 -20.84 -10.19 9.27
N GLN A 88 -20.74 -10.98 8.19
CA GLN A 88 -21.59 -12.15 8.00
C GLN A 88 -21.44 -13.15 9.16
N GLN A 89 -20.21 -13.43 9.60
CA GLN A 89 -19.96 -14.33 10.72
C GLN A 89 -20.65 -13.87 12.01
N TYR A 90 -20.60 -12.58 12.34
CA TYR A 90 -21.27 -12.06 13.54
C TYR A 90 -22.80 -12.07 13.40
N LEU A 91 -23.34 -11.78 12.22
CA LEU A 91 -24.78 -11.88 11.97
C LEU A 91 -25.27 -13.33 12.15
N ASP A 92 -24.51 -14.32 11.67
CA ASP A 92 -24.82 -15.75 11.83
C ASP A 92 -24.79 -16.20 13.30
N LEU A 93 -23.97 -15.53 14.14
CA LEU A 93 -23.94 -15.72 15.59
C LEU A 93 -25.12 -15.03 16.32
N GLY A 94 -25.97 -14.30 15.59
CA GLY A 94 -27.16 -13.64 16.12
C GLY A 94 -26.93 -12.22 16.65
N TYR A 95 -25.75 -11.63 16.41
CA TYR A 95 -25.53 -10.22 16.68
C TYR A 95 -26.32 -9.36 15.69
N ASN A 96 -26.78 -8.19 16.13
CA ASN A 96 -27.27 -7.19 15.20
C ASN A 96 -26.09 -6.47 14.52
N GLU A 97 -26.37 -5.87 13.37
CA GLU A 97 -25.38 -5.17 12.53
C GLU A 97 -24.58 -4.11 13.31
N ALA A 98 -25.23 -3.28 14.13
CA ALA A 98 -24.54 -2.25 14.91
C ALA A 98 -23.52 -2.84 15.91
N THR A 99 -23.84 -4.00 16.51
CA THR A 99 -22.93 -4.69 17.44
C THR A 99 -21.79 -5.38 16.68
N ALA A 100 -22.09 -6.00 15.54
CA ALA A 100 -21.07 -6.61 14.67
C ALA A 100 -20.07 -5.57 14.17
N GLU A 101 -20.54 -4.43 13.68
CA GLU A 101 -19.70 -3.30 13.23
C GLU A 101 -18.80 -2.78 14.35
N ALA A 102 -19.32 -2.68 15.59
CA ALA A 102 -18.49 -2.27 16.73
C ALA A 102 -17.36 -3.26 17.00
N LEU A 103 -17.64 -4.57 16.94
CA LEU A 103 -16.62 -5.62 17.15
C LEU A 103 -15.57 -5.65 16.04
N ILE A 104 -15.99 -5.48 14.78
CA ILE A 104 -15.06 -5.43 13.64
C ILE A 104 -14.15 -4.21 13.73
N ARG A 105 -14.67 -3.06 14.14
CA ARG A 105 -13.86 -1.85 14.38
C ARG A 105 -12.83 -2.05 15.49
N GLU A 106 -13.19 -2.73 16.58
CA GLU A 106 -12.23 -3.08 17.62
C GLU A 106 -11.17 -4.06 17.09
N PHE A 107 -11.57 -5.07 16.30
CA PHE A 107 -10.65 -6.02 15.68
C PHE A 107 -9.57 -5.31 14.83
N TYR A 108 -9.98 -4.45 13.90
CA TYR A 108 -9.03 -3.71 13.04
C TYR A 108 -8.16 -2.71 13.80
N ARG A 109 -8.60 -2.20 14.95
CA ARG A 109 -7.78 -1.30 15.78
C ARG A 109 -6.57 -2.01 16.37
N TYR A 110 -6.65 -3.31 16.62
CA TYR A 110 -5.54 -4.09 17.20
C TYR A 110 -4.58 -4.67 16.15
N ASP A 111 -5.00 -4.77 14.89
CA ASP A 111 -4.20 -5.31 13.77
C ASP A 111 -3.42 -4.24 12.97
N SER A 112 -3.64 -2.95 13.28
CA SER A 112 -2.95 -1.80 12.66
C SER A 112 -1.71 -1.38 13.45
#